data_AF-A0A626YPU6-F1
#
_entry.id   AF-A0A626YPU6-F1
#
_cell.length_a   1.000
_cell.length_b   1.000
_cell.length_c   1.000
_cell.angle_alpha   90.00
_cell.angle_beta   90.00
_cell.angle_gamma   90.00
#
_symmetry.space_group_name_H-M   'P 1'
#
loop_
_entity.id
_entity.type
_entity.pdbx_description
1 polymer ?
#
loop_
_entity_poly.entity_id
_entity_poly.type
_entity_poly.pdbx_seq_one_letter_code
_entity_poly.pdbx_strand_id
1 'polypeptide(L)'
;IGYAIFIVGFEFYTYSTREMIAYPREQWGWMLKNQIVLTISVYIMFLPLLYFLYYLGILPVGTEFWFIALLIVEYVSQEINRVLITGRNYLLASIILFLRQGIWCWVVVAIMLMMPSLRNVYTVLIVWLVASGAACIIGGIYIFQFTHKYKGQGINWQWIKKGLKLSLPMLMAALAIRGIFTFDRFAIKDIGGLDVLGAYVFFASMASAVQSFLDTIVISFAFPELSKLAAEKKHEEFWITFKRFLLKTFLMSIFLCICCWLSGLIVLHWLNNQIYDRSYSLFIFLIFSTLIYCLSLIPHLGLYALREDTVIIKSQVVSLIVFIGAII
;
A
#
# COMPACT_ATOMS: atom_id res chain seq x y z
N ILE A 1 -5.73 -4.29 -9.89
CA ILE A 1 -6.14 -3.30 -8.87
C ILE A 1 -4.91 -2.59 -8.27
N GLY A 2 -4.00 -3.30 -7.60
CA GLY A 2 -2.84 -2.68 -6.92
C GLY A 2 -2.01 -1.69 -7.76
N TYR A 3 -1.67 -2.02 -9.02
CA TYR A 3 -0.96 -1.09 -9.91
C TYR A 3 -1.79 0.12 -10.35
N ALA A 4 -3.05 -0.13 -10.68
CA ALA A 4 -3.96 0.93 -11.13
C ALA A 4 -4.19 1.97 -10.02
N ILE A 5 -4.13 1.59 -8.74
CA ILE A 5 -4.18 2.53 -7.62
C ILE A 5 -3.04 3.56 -7.66
N PHE A 6 -1.81 3.16 -8.03
CA PHE A 6 -0.69 4.09 -8.18
C PHE A 6 -0.94 5.09 -9.31
N ILE A 7 -1.44 4.61 -10.45
CA ILE A 7 -1.75 5.46 -11.61
C ILE A 7 -2.87 6.44 -11.27
N VAL A 8 -3.96 5.96 -10.68
CA VAL A 8 -5.11 6.81 -10.35
C VAL A 8 -4.78 7.78 -9.20
N GLY A 9 -3.96 7.34 -8.26
CA GLY A 9 -3.57 8.15 -7.11
C GLY A 9 -2.44 9.14 -7.36
N PHE A 10 -1.59 8.93 -8.37
CA PHE A 10 -0.39 9.73 -8.65
C PHE A 10 0.57 9.94 -7.46
N GLU A 11 0.51 9.07 -6.45
CA GLU A 11 1.13 9.31 -5.14
C GLU A 11 0.74 10.68 -4.52
N PHE A 12 -0.39 11.27 -4.93
CA PHE A 12 -0.80 12.63 -4.57
C PHE A 12 -1.02 12.80 -3.06
N TYR A 13 -1.34 11.71 -2.36
CA TYR A 13 -1.47 11.70 -0.91
C TYR A 13 -0.18 12.17 -0.22
N THR A 14 1.01 11.95 -0.80
CA THR A 14 2.29 12.41 -0.24
C THR A 14 2.31 13.92 -0.07
N TYR A 15 1.70 14.65 -1.01
CA TYR A 15 1.50 16.09 -0.95
C TYR A 15 0.30 16.47 -0.07
N SER A 16 -0.87 15.88 -0.31
CA SER A 16 -2.10 16.31 0.37
C SER A 16 -2.07 16.04 1.88
N THR A 17 -1.49 14.92 2.32
CA THR A 17 -1.35 14.61 3.76
C THR A 17 -0.38 15.56 4.46
N ARG A 18 0.74 15.92 3.82
CA ARG A 18 1.68 16.92 4.35
C ARG A 18 1.01 18.29 4.52
N GLU A 19 0.20 18.71 3.55
CA GLU A 19 -0.57 19.96 3.65
C GLU A 19 -1.66 19.86 4.73
N MET A 20 -2.42 18.77 4.80
CA MET A 20 -3.43 18.57 5.85
C MET A 20 -2.83 18.61 7.27
N ILE A 21 -1.60 18.11 7.47
CA ILE A 21 -0.90 18.21 8.76
C ILE A 21 -0.49 19.65 9.06
N ALA A 22 -0.10 20.43 8.05
CA ALA A 22 0.40 21.78 8.21
C ALA A 22 -0.69 22.84 8.41
N TYR A 23 -1.90 22.60 7.89
CA TYR A 23 -3.01 23.56 7.93
C TYR A 23 -4.14 23.15 8.89
N PRO A 24 -4.90 24.13 9.41
CA PRO A 24 -6.03 23.86 10.30
C PRO A 24 -7.10 22.96 9.67
N ARG A 25 -7.82 22.18 10.51
CA ARG A 25 -8.82 21.20 10.07
C ARG A 25 -9.96 21.81 9.26
N GLU A 26 -10.26 23.08 9.48
CA GLU A 26 -11.30 23.82 8.76
C GLU A 26 -11.02 23.85 7.25
N GLN A 27 -9.74 23.83 6.84
CA GLN A 27 -9.33 23.87 5.44
C GLN A 27 -9.34 22.50 4.76
N TRP A 28 -9.52 21.40 5.51
CA TRP A 28 -9.42 20.05 4.96
C TRP A 28 -10.52 19.75 3.94
N GLY A 29 -11.73 20.29 4.15
CA GLY A 29 -12.84 20.13 3.20
C GLY A 29 -12.48 20.66 1.79
N TRP A 30 -11.73 21.75 1.72
CA TRP A 30 -11.21 22.29 0.46
C TRP A 30 -10.19 21.38 -0.21
N MET A 31 -9.21 20.90 0.57
CA MET A 31 -8.14 20.04 0.06
C MET A 31 -8.71 18.74 -0.47
N LEU A 32 -9.63 18.12 0.27
CA LEU A 32 -10.34 16.91 -0.14
C LEU A 32 -11.20 17.13 -1.38
N LYS A 33 -11.90 18.27 -1.49
CA LYS A 33 -12.65 18.62 -2.71
C LYS A 33 -11.75 18.70 -3.93
N ASN A 34 -10.60 19.38 -3.83
CA ASN A 34 -9.65 19.48 -4.95
C ASN A 34 -9.02 18.13 -5.28
N GLN A 35 -8.73 17.30 -4.27
CA GLN A 35 -8.24 15.94 -4.47
C GLN A 35 -9.29 15.06 -5.18
N ILE A 36 -10.57 15.14 -4.80
CA ILE A 36 -11.67 14.43 -5.48
C ILE A 36 -11.76 14.86 -6.95
N VAL A 37 -11.65 16.16 -7.24
CA VAL A 37 -11.65 16.66 -8.63
C VAL A 37 -10.48 16.09 -9.43
N LEU A 38 -9.28 16.04 -8.85
CA LEU A 38 -8.13 15.40 -9.49
C LEU A 38 -8.40 13.92 -9.75
N THR A 39 -8.85 13.17 -8.74
CA THR A 39 -9.17 11.74 -8.84
C THR A 39 -10.19 11.47 -9.96
N ILE A 40 -11.30 12.22 -10.00
CA ILE A 40 -12.31 12.10 -11.05
C ILE A 40 -11.71 12.38 -12.42
N SER A 41 -10.90 13.43 -12.55
CA SER A 41 -10.24 13.78 -13.82
C SER A 41 -9.33 12.65 -14.31
N VAL A 42 -8.59 12.02 -13.39
CA VAL A 42 -7.73 10.87 -13.72
C VAL A 42 -8.55 9.65 -14.09
N TYR A 43 -9.65 9.34 -13.39
CA TYR A 43 -10.55 8.25 -13.79
C TYR A 43 -11.14 8.46 -15.19
N ILE A 44 -11.58 9.68 -15.52
CA ILE A 44 -12.10 10.00 -16.86
C ILE A 44 -11.04 9.72 -17.94
N MET A 45 -9.77 10.02 -17.66
CA MET A 45 -8.67 9.75 -18.58
C MET A 45 -8.25 8.27 -18.61
N PHE A 46 -8.33 7.56 -17.48
CA PHE A 46 -7.82 6.21 -17.31
C PHE A 46 -8.83 5.11 -17.68
N LEU A 47 -10.14 5.35 -17.53
CA LEU A 47 -11.17 4.38 -17.90
C LEU A 47 -11.16 4.00 -19.40
N PRO A 48 -10.98 4.94 -20.36
CA PRO A 48 -10.81 4.58 -21.77
C PRO A 48 -9.59 3.68 -22.00
N LEU A 49 -8.48 3.94 -21.29
CA LEU A 49 -7.29 3.11 -21.37
C LEU A 49 -7.55 1.70 -20.85
N LEU A 50 -8.30 1.53 -19.75
CA LEU A 50 -8.69 0.21 -19.26
C LEU A 50 -9.55 -0.55 -20.26
N TYR A 51 -10.50 0.12 -20.92
CA TYR A 51 -11.31 -0.49 -21.97
C TYR A 51 -10.48 -0.88 -23.19
N PHE A 52 -9.47 -0.07 -23.54
CA PHE A 52 -8.52 -0.41 -24.59
C PHE A 52 -7.65 -1.62 -24.23
N LEU A 53 -7.16 -1.72 -23.00
CA LEU A 53 -6.41 -2.88 -22.51
C LEU A 53 -7.26 -4.16 -22.50
N TYR A 54 -8.56 -4.03 -22.27
CA TYR A 54 -9.50 -5.13 -22.42
C TYR A 54 -9.58 -5.60 -23.89
N TYR A 55 -9.70 -4.69 -24.85
CA TYR A 55 -9.73 -5.04 -26.27
C TYR A 55 -8.44 -5.75 -26.73
N LEU A 56 -7.31 -5.43 -26.12
CA LEU A 56 -6.03 -6.12 -26.36
C LEU A 56 -5.94 -7.52 -25.75
N GLY A 57 -6.99 -8.02 -25.08
CA GLY A 57 -7.00 -9.34 -24.45
C GLY A 57 -6.10 -9.47 -23.21
N ILE A 58 -5.62 -8.35 -22.67
CA ILE A 58 -4.72 -8.33 -21.50
C ILE A 58 -5.53 -8.56 -20.21
N LEU A 59 -6.78 -8.09 -20.17
CA LEU A 59 -7.69 -8.28 -19.05
C LEU A 59 -8.56 -9.54 -19.26
N PRO A 60 -8.73 -10.41 -18.24
CA PRO A 60 -9.57 -11.60 -18.36
C PRO A 60 -11.03 -11.22 -18.64
N VAL A 61 -11.61 -11.88 -19.65
CA VAL A 61 -13.00 -11.66 -20.06
C VAL A 61 -13.97 -11.99 -18.92
N GLY A 62 -14.92 -11.10 -18.65
CA GLY A 62 -15.95 -11.22 -17.61
C GLY A 62 -15.58 -10.61 -16.25
N THR A 63 -14.39 -10.03 -16.11
CA THR A 63 -13.91 -9.42 -14.85
C THR A 63 -13.82 -7.90 -14.89
N GLU A 64 -14.19 -7.27 -16.01
CA GLU A 64 -13.97 -5.85 -16.29
C GLU A 64 -14.75 -4.96 -15.31
N PHE A 65 -16.03 -5.28 -15.12
CA PHE A 65 -16.90 -4.58 -14.17
C PHE A 65 -16.33 -4.66 -12.75
N TRP A 66 -15.98 -5.87 -12.30
CA TRP A 66 -15.42 -6.10 -10.97
C TRP A 66 -14.12 -5.35 -10.76
N PHE A 67 -13.25 -5.34 -11.76
CA PHE A 67 -11.98 -4.62 -11.71
C PHE A 67 -12.19 -3.12 -11.53
N ILE A 68 -13.09 -2.50 -12.31
CA ILE A 68 -13.37 -1.06 -12.23
C ILE A 68 -14.04 -0.71 -10.90
N ALA A 69 -15.06 -1.46 -10.50
CA ALA A 69 -15.78 -1.24 -9.25
C ALA A 69 -14.85 -1.34 -8.04
N LEU A 70 -14.04 -2.41 -7.97
CA LEU A 70 -13.07 -2.59 -6.90
C LEU A 70 -11.98 -1.51 -6.94
N LEU A 71 -11.49 -1.12 -8.12
CA LEU A 71 -10.48 -0.06 -8.22
C LEU A 71 -10.96 1.25 -7.58
N ILE A 72 -12.20 1.66 -7.88
CA ILE A 72 -12.80 2.87 -7.31
C ILE A 72 -12.93 2.76 -5.80
N VAL A 73 -13.56 1.69 -5.32
CA VAL A 73 -13.87 1.52 -3.90
C VAL A 73 -12.58 1.31 -3.08
N GLU A 74 -11.63 0.55 -3.58
CA GLU A 74 -10.34 0.30 -2.92
C GLU A 74 -9.51 1.59 -2.84
N TYR A 75 -9.50 2.40 -3.91
CA TYR A 75 -8.84 3.70 -3.90
C TYR A 75 -9.49 4.66 -2.90
N VAL A 76 -10.81 4.80 -2.94
CA VAL A 76 -11.54 5.73 -2.05
C VAL A 76 -11.37 5.33 -0.59
N SER A 77 -11.51 4.05 -0.26
CA SER A 77 -11.27 3.55 1.11
C SER A 77 -9.82 3.76 1.55
N GLN A 78 -8.84 3.69 0.64
CA GLN A 78 -7.44 4.00 0.95
C GLN A 78 -7.24 5.46 1.34
N GLU A 79 -7.79 6.38 0.57
CA GLU A 79 -7.67 7.81 0.83
C GLU A 79 -8.38 8.21 2.12
N ILE A 80 -9.57 7.65 2.37
CA ILE A 80 -10.28 7.81 3.64
C ILE A 80 -9.40 7.34 4.81
N ASN A 81 -8.78 6.16 4.70
CA ASN A 81 -7.91 5.64 5.75
C ASN A 81 -6.74 6.59 6.05
N ARG A 82 -6.08 7.12 5.00
CA ARG A 82 -5.00 8.10 5.11
C ARG A 82 -5.44 9.39 5.81
N VAL A 83 -6.60 9.94 5.44
CA VAL A 83 -7.16 11.13 6.06
C VAL A 83 -7.42 10.91 7.56
N LEU A 84 -7.92 9.73 7.95
CA LEU A 84 -8.15 9.40 9.37
C LEU A 84 -6.86 9.29 10.17
N ILE A 85 -5.82 8.67 9.59
CA ILE A 85 -4.48 8.60 10.19
C ILE A 85 -3.91 10.01 10.36
N THR A 86 -3.98 10.86 9.33
CA THR A 86 -3.59 12.27 9.41
C THR A 86 -4.40 13.02 10.48
N GLY A 87 -5.68 12.71 10.61
CA GLY A 87 -6.58 13.20 11.66
C GLY A 87 -6.35 12.60 13.05
N ARG A 88 -5.38 11.70 13.24
CA ARG A 88 -5.12 10.96 14.49
C ARG A 88 -6.31 10.14 15.00
N ASN A 89 -7.27 9.81 14.14
CA ASN A 89 -8.34 8.86 14.50
C ASN A 89 -7.90 7.44 14.13
N TYR A 90 -6.92 6.94 14.88
CA TYR A 90 -6.29 5.63 14.61
C TYR A 90 -7.28 4.47 14.79
N LEU A 91 -8.24 4.58 15.71
CA LEU A 91 -9.23 3.53 15.93
C LEU A 91 -10.10 3.31 14.70
N LEU A 92 -10.68 4.39 14.15
CA LEU A 92 -11.52 4.29 12.96
C LEU A 92 -10.70 3.90 11.72
N ALA A 93 -9.46 4.39 11.62
CA ALA A 93 -8.54 3.95 10.56
C ALA A 93 -8.28 2.45 10.63
N SER A 94 -8.03 1.88 11.82
CA SER A 94 -7.83 0.44 11.99
C SER A 94 -9.09 -0.35 11.64
N ILE A 95 -10.28 0.12 12.00
CA ILE A 95 -11.56 -0.54 11.64
C ILE A 95 -11.73 -0.59 10.12
N ILE A 96 -11.51 0.54 9.43
CA ILE A 96 -11.61 0.64 7.97
C ILE A 96 -10.57 -0.26 7.29
N LEU A 97 -9.34 -0.30 7.81
CA LEU A 97 -8.30 -1.18 7.29
C LEU A 97 -8.68 -2.65 7.47
N PHE A 98 -9.21 -3.02 8.64
CA PHE A 98 -9.65 -4.38 8.94
C PHE A 98 -10.80 -4.84 8.06
N LEU A 99 -11.78 -3.97 7.79
CA LEU A 99 -12.85 -4.24 6.83
C LEU A 99 -12.30 -4.51 5.43
N ARG A 100 -11.35 -3.70 4.97
CA ARG A 100 -10.82 -3.72 3.61
C ARG A 100 -9.80 -4.83 3.33
N GLN A 101 -9.04 -5.25 4.34
CA GLN A 101 -7.90 -6.17 4.14
C GLN A 101 -7.90 -7.40 5.06
N GLY A 102 -8.76 -7.45 6.08
CA GLY A 102 -8.73 -8.51 7.09
C GLY A 102 -9.97 -9.41 7.04
N ILE A 103 -11.10 -8.88 7.51
CA ILE A 103 -12.26 -9.71 7.85
C ILE A 103 -12.89 -10.41 6.64
N TRP A 104 -12.91 -9.75 5.48
CA TRP A 104 -13.61 -10.25 4.30
C TRP A 104 -13.00 -11.55 3.78
N CYS A 105 -11.68 -11.74 3.93
CA CYS A 105 -10.98 -12.98 3.59
C CYS A 105 -11.53 -14.17 4.39
N TRP A 106 -11.70 -13.99 5.70
CA TRP A 106 -12.26 -15.03 6.58
C TRP A 106 -13.72 -15.32 6.28
N VAL A 107 -14.50 -14.29 5.95
CA VAL A 107 -15.89 -14.45 5.50
C VAL A 107 -15.94 -15.26 4.21
N VAL A 108 -15.09 -14.98 3.23
CA VAL A 108 -14.99 -15.76 1.99
C VAL A 108 -14.64 -17.22 2.28
N VAL A 109 -13.65 -17.47 3.13
CA VAL A 109 -13.26 -18.84 3.51
C VAL A 109 -14.42 -19.59 4.15
N ALA A 110 -15.13 -18.98 5.10
CA ALA A 110 -16.30 -19.58 5.72
C ALA A 110 -17.40 -19.92 4.70
N ILE A 111 -17.71 -18.98 3.79
CA ILE A 111 -18.68 -19.19 2.70
C ILE A 111 -18.26 -20.38 1.82
N MET A 112 -16.99 -20.44 1.40
CA MET A 112 -16.48 -21.50 0.53
C MET A 112 -16.39 -22.88 1.20
N LEU A 113 -16.24 -22.92 2.53
CA LEU A 113 -16.30 -24.15 3.30
C LEU A 113 -17.74 -24.68 3.42
N MET A 114 -18.69 -23.79 3.72
CA MET A 114 -20.10 -24.15 3.90
C MET A 114 -20.83 -24.44 2.58
N MET A 115 -20.46 -23.74 1.50
CA MET A 115 -21.12 -23.83 0.20
C MET A 115 -20.08 -24.08 -0.92
N PRO A 116 -19.77 -25.36 -1.22
CA PRO A 116 -18.81 -25.70 -2.27
C PRO A 116 -19.15 -25.13 -3.66
N SER A 117 -20.42 -24.89 -3.96
CA SER A 117 -20.88 -24.25 -5.21
C SER A 117 -20.41 -22.80 -5.37
N LEU A 118 -20.04 -22.13 -4.27
CA LEU A 118 -19.54 -20.75 -4.27
C LEU A 118 -18.00 -20.68 -4.30
N ARG A 119 -17.28 -21.79 -4.54
CA ARG A 119 -15.82 -21.83 -4.71
C ARG A 119 -15.40 -21.32 -6.09
N ASN A 120 -15.67 -20.05 -6.35
CA ASN A 120 -15.31 -19.37 -7.58
C ASN A 120 -14.78 -17.97 -7.28
N VAL A 121 -14.13 -17.37 -8.29
CA VAL A 121 -13.50 -16.04 -8.16
C VAL A 121 -14.53 -14.94 -7.91
N TYR A 122 -15.76 -15.07 -8.40
CA TYR A 122 -16.80 -14.05 -8.23
C TYR A 122 -17.22 -13.88 -6.78
N THR A 123 -17.30 -14.97 -6.00
CA THR A 123 -17.55 -14.90 -4.56
C THR A 123 -16.49 -14.05 -3.85
N VAL A 124 -15.22 -14.22 -4.22
CA VAL A 124 -14.10 -13.43 -3.69
C VAL A 124 -14.28 -11.95 -4.02
N LEU A 125 -14.58 -11.64 -5.29
CA LEU A 125 -14.74 -10.27 -5.79
C LEU A 125 -15.94 -9.55 -5.16
N ILE A 126 -17.07 -10.25 -4.98
CA ILE A 126 -18.28 -9.72 -4.35
C ILE A 126 -18.02 -9.36 -2.89
N VAL A 127 -17.50 -10.30 -2.11
CA VAL A 127 -17.29 -10.10 -0.67
C VAL A 127 -16.23 -9.02 -0.42
N TRP A 128 -15.17 -8.98 -1.24
CA TRP A 128 -14.19 -7.89 -1.22
C TRP A 128 -14.86 -6.54 -1.52
N LEU A 129 -15.67 -6.45 -2.58
CA LEU A 129 -16.34 -5.20 -2.96
C LEU A 129 -17.27 -4.69 -1.86
N VAL A 130 -18.06 -5.59 -1.26
CA VAL A 130 -18.98 -5.24 -0.16
C VAL A 130 -18.22 -4.72 1.04
N ALA A 131 -17.13 -5.37 1.43
CA ALA A 131 -16.35 -4.98 2.60
C ALA A 131 -15.61 -3.64 2.39
N SER A 132 -14.97 -3.45 1.22
CA SER A 132 -14.35 -2.16 0.88
C SER A 132 -15.41 -1.05 0.74
N GLY A 133 -16.60 -1.38 0.24
CA GLY A 133 -17.74 -0.45 0.12
C GLY A 133 -18.25 0.00 1.49
N ALA A 134 -18.42 -0.93 2.43
CA ALA A 134 -18.76 -0.61 3.82
C ALA A 134 -17.70 0.31 4.46
N ALA A 135 -16.42 0.05 4.20
CA ALA A 135 -15.32 0.88 4.68
C ALA A 135 -15.39 2.33 4.12
N CYS A 136 -15.73 2.49 2.83
CA CYS A 136 -15.99 3.80 2.22
C CYS A 136 -17.16 4.54 2.87
N ILE A 137 -18.27 3.84 3.12
CA ILE A 137 -19.48 4.44 3.72
C ILE A 137 -19.18 4.93 5.14
N ILE A 138 -18.63 4.06 5.99
CA ILE A 138 -18.35 4.36 7.39
C ILE A 138 -17.38 5.54 7.51
N GLY A 139 -16.25 5.49 6.80
CA GLY A 139 -15.26 6.55 6.87
C GLY A 139 -15.69 7.83 6.16
N GLY A 140 -16.45 7.72 5.07
CA GLY A 140 -17.02 8.86 4.35
C GLY A 140 -18.01 9.65 5.20
N ILE A 141 -18.91 8.97 5.91
CA ILE A 141 -19.84 9.62 6.86
C ILE A 141 -19.06 10.39 7.94
N TYR A 142 -18.03 9.77 8.53
CA TYR A 142 -17.22 10.43 9.55
C TYR A 142 -16.50 11.67 9.00
N ILE A 143 -15.90 11.58 7.81
CA ILE A 143 -15.21 12.71 7.17
C ILE A 143 -16.18 13.85 6.83
N PHE A 144 -17.38 13.52 6.38
CA PHE A 144 -18.40 14.50 6.06
C PHE A 144 -18.79 15.36 7.28
N GLN A 145 -18.86 14.78 8.48
CA GLN A 145 -19.28 15.48 9.70
C GLN A 145 -18.44 16.73 10.03
N PHE A 146 -17.13 16.71 9.75
CA PHE A 146 -16.25 17.85 10.00
C PHE A 146 -15.89 18.65 8.75
N THR A 147 -16.14 18.14 7.55
CA THR A 147 -15.84 18.86 6.30
C THR A 147 -17.03 19.63 5.74
N HIS A 148 -18.28 19.25 6.05
CA HIS A 148 -19.46 19.91 5.49
C HIS A 148 -19.56 21.40 5.84
N LYS A 149 -19.00 21.80 6.99
CA LYS A 149 -19.04 23.18 7.48
C LYS A 149 -18.15 24.13 6.68
N TYR A 150 -17.25 23.58 5.87
CA TYR A 150 -16.40 24.38 5.01
C TYR A 150 -17.19 24.94 3.82
N LYS A 151 -17.28 26.27 3.74
CA LYS A 151 -17.92 27.01 2.64
C LYS A 151 -16.95 27.61 1.63
N GLY A 152 -15.66 27.30 1.73
CA GLY A 152 -14.65 28.03 0.95
C GLY A 152 -14.48 27.58 -0.50
N GLN A 153 -13.56 28.29 -1.15
CA GLN A 153 -13.50 28.64 -2.57
C GLN A 153 -13.57 27.47 -3.58
N GLY A 154 -13.83 27.82 -4.84
CA GLY A 154 -13.93 26.90 -5.97
C GLY A 154 -12.68 26.04 -6.21
N ILE A 155 -12.71 25.29 -7.31
CA ILE A 155 -11.61 24.40 -7.70
C ILE A 155 -10.34 25.22 -7.94
N ASN A 156 -9.23 24.85 -7.29
CA ASN A 156 -7.94 25.51 -7.44
C ASN A 156 -6.97 24.61 -8.22
N TRP A 157 -6.90 24.86 -9.53
CA TRP A 157 -5.99 24.16 -10.42
C TRP A 157 -4.52 24.42 -10.15
N GLN A 158 -4.15 25.56 -9.57
CA GLN A 158 -2.75 25.84 -9.22
C GLN A 158 -2.27 24.93 -8.08
N TRP A 159 -3.12 24.71 -7.07
CA TRP A 159 -2.84 23.77 -5.98
C TRP A 159 -2.72 22.33 -6.49
N ILE A 160 -3.64 21.90 -7.37
CA ILE A 160 -3.59 20.56 -7.99
C ILE A 160 -2.29 20.40 -8.81
N LYS A 161 -1.96 21.36 -9.67
CA LYS A 161 -0.73 21.32 -10.50
C LYS A 161 0.54 21.30 -9.64
N LYS A 162 0.57 22.08 -8.57
CA LYS A 162 1.69 22.07 -7.60
C LYS A 162 1.83 20.69 -6.96
N GLY A 163 0.73 20.11 -6.48
CA GLY A 163 0.74 18.78 -5.89
C GLY A 163 1.20 17.71 -6.88
N LEU A 164 0.67 17.70 -8.10
CA LEU A 164 1.11 16.76 -9.15
C LEU A 164 2.61 16.89 -9.45
N LYS A 165 3.13 18.13 -9.57
CA LYS A 165 4.57 18.36 -9.79
C LYS A 165 5.44 17.78 -8.66
N LEU A 166 4.96 17.84 -7.42
CA LEU A 166 5.67 17.33 -6.25
C LEU A 166 5.50 15.81 -6.06
N SER A 167 4.37 15.24 -6.45
CA SER A 167 4.07 13.82 -6.28
C SER A 167 4.55 12.95 -7.46
N LEU A 168 4.69 13.48 -8.67
CA LEU A 168 5.16 12.72 -9.83
C LEU A 168 6.54 12.05 -9.60
N PRO A 169 7.52 12.72 -8.98
CA PRO A 169 8.79 12.07 -8.68
C PRO A 169 8.63 10.93 -7.64
N MET A 170 7.78 11.11 -6.62
CA MET A 170 7.44 10.05 -5.67
C MET A 170 6.72 8.88 -6.34
N LEU A 171 5.87 9.14 -7.32
CA LEU A 171 5.22 8.11 -8.14
C LEU A 171 6.25 7.28 -8.91
N MET A 172 7.25 7.92 -9.53
CA MET A 172 8.32 7.18 -10.21
C MET A 172 9.09 6.28 -9.24
N ALA A 173 9.39 6.80 -8.06
CA ALA A 173 10.08 6.05 -7.02
C ALA A 173 9.23 4.83 -6.55
N ALA A 174 7.95 5.06 -6.27
CA ALA A 174 7.00 4.02 -5.87
C ALA A 174 6.78 2.96 -6.97
N LEU A 175 6.70 3.37 -8.24
CA LEU A 175 6.62 2.46 -9.37
C LEU A 175 7.91 1.68 -9.57
N ALA A 176 9.07 2.27 -9.28
CA ALA A 176 10.36 1.58 -9.39
C ALA A 176 10.47 0.45 -8.38
N ILE A 177 10.19 0.72 -7.10
CA ILE A 177 10.20 -0.33 -6.06
C ILE A 177 9.12 -1.40 -6.34
N ARG A 178 7.93 -1.00 -6.83
CA ARG A 178 6.90 -1.97 -7.23
C ARG A 178 7.31 -2.79 -8.45
N GLY A 179 8.02 -2.18 -9.39
CA GLY A 179 8.57 -2.85 -10.57
C GLY A 179 9.42 -4.05 -10.16
N ILE A 180 10.32 -3.87 -9.19
CA ILE A 180 11.15 -4.95 -8.63
C ILE A 180 10.28 -6.14 -8.21
N PHE A 181 9.29 -5.93 -7.33
CA PHE A 181 8.45 -7.01 -6.82
C PHE A 181 7.60 -7.73 -7.88
N THR A 182 7.34 -7.11 -9.02
CA THR A 182 6.54 -7.72 -10.09
C THR A 182 7.38 -8.38 -11.15
N PHE A 183 8.46 -7.76 -11.58
CA PHE A 183 9.42 -8.40 -12.48
C PHE A 183 10.05 -9.62 -11.81
N ASP A 184 10.26 -9.61 -10.50
CA ASP A 184 10.71 -10.78 -9.73
C ASP A 184 9.78 -11.99 -9.95
N ARG A 185 8.46 -11.78 -9.92
CA ARG A 185 7.47 -12.86 -10.16
C ARG A 185 7.54 -13.43 -11.58
N PHE A 186 7.71 -12.56 -12.58
CA PHE A 186 7.84 -13.01 -13.97
C PHE A 186 9.16 -13.76 -14.19
N ALA A 187 10.27 -13.26 -13.63
CA ALA A 187 11.55 -13.96 -13.69
C ALA A 187 11.48 -15.36 -13.04
N ILE A 188 10.88 -15.47 -11.85
CA ILE A 188 10.70 -16.77 -11.18
C ILE A 188 9.82 -17.72 -12.00
N LYS A 189 8.77 -17.21 -12.65
CA LYS A 189 7.93 -18.01 -13.55
C LYS A 189 8.75 -18.58 -14.71
N ASP A 190 9.57 -17.75 -15.34
CA ASP A 190 10.33 -18.13 -16.53
C ASP A 190 11.48 -19.10 -16.18
N ILE A 191 12.08 -18.97 -14.99
CA ILE A 191 13.17 -19.84 -14.50
C ILE A 191 12.64 -21.17 -13.95
N GLY A 192 11.60 -21.12 -13.11
CA GLY A 192 11.17 -22.25 -12.27
C GLY A 192 9.82 -22.86 -12.66
N GLY A 193 9.10 -22.28 -13.63
CA GLY A 193 7.77 -22.72 -14.00
C GLY A 193 6.67 -22.34 -13.00
N LEU A 194 5.45 -22.82 -13.26
CA LEU A 194 4.25 -22.42 -12.51
C LEU A 194 4.24 -22.96 -11.06
N ASP A 195 4.78 -24.15 -10.82
CA ASP A 195 4.80 -24.76 -9.50
C ASP A 195 5.70 -23.99 -8.53
N VAL A 196 6.92 -23.63 -8.98
CA VAL A 196 7.86 -22.82 -8.19
C VAL A 196 7.32 -21.40 -8.02
N LEU A 197 6.67 -20.82 -9.03
CA LEU A 197 5.97 -19.54 -8.89
C LEU A 197 4.89 -19.60 -7.81
N GLY A 198 4.11 -20.68 -7.75
CA GLY A 198 3.10 -20.89 -6.72
C GLY A 198 3.71 -20.91 -5.31
N ALA A 199 4.80 -21.65 -5.11
CA ALA A 199 5.54 -21.68 -3.85
C ALA A 199 6.14 -20.31 -3.51
N TYR A 200 6.75 -19.63 -4.48
CA TYR A 200 7.30 -18.28 -4.32
C TYR A 200 6.22 -17.29 -3.89
N VAL A 201 5.06 -17.25 -4.57
CA VAL A 201 3.97 -16.31 -4.24
C VAL A 201 3.44 -16.58 -2.83
N PHE A 202 3.32 -17.86 -2.45
CA PHE A 202 2.95 -18.26 -1.10
C PHE A 202 3.96 -17.73 -0.06
N PHE A 203 5.25 -18.02 -0.22
CA PHE A 203 6.29 -17.55 0.70
C PHE A 203 6.42 -16.03 0.72
N ALA A 204 6.32 -15.37 -0.44
CA ALA A 204 6.36 -13.93 -0.57
C ALA A 204 5.17 -13.26 0.14
N SER A 205 4.01 -13.91 0.18
CA SER A 205 2.85 -13.43 0.93
C SER A 205 3.10 -13.44 2.45
N MET A 206 3.73 -14.50 2.96
CA MET A 206 4.14 -14.60 4.37
C MET A 206 5.19 -13.54 4.71
N ALA A 207 6.20 -13.39 3.86
CA ALA A 207 7.21 -12.36 3.99
C ALA A 207 6.61 -10.94 3.96
N SER A 208 5.63 -10.69 3.08
CA SER A 208 4.92 -9.40 3.01
C SER A 208 4.13 -9.10 4.29
N ALA A 209 3.67 -10.12 5.02
CA ALA A 209 3.00 -9.91 6.31
C ALA A 209 3.93 -9.24 7.33
N VAL A 210 5.23 -9.61 7.35
CA VAL A 210 6.24 -8.96 8.20
C VAL A 210 6.30 -7.45 7.93
N GLN A 211 6.32 -7.06 6.65
CA GLN A 211 6.33 -5.66 6.24
C GLN A 211 5.06 -4.94 6.72
N SER A 212 3.89 -5.55 6.53
CA SER A 212 2.61 -4.97 6.95
C SER A 212 2.51 -4.79 8.47
N PHE A 213 3.02 -5.73 9.25
CA PHE A 213 3.07 -5.60 10.71
C PHE A 213 4.01 -4.48 11.15
N LEU A 214 5.19 -4.37 10.53
CA LEU A 214 6.14 -3.31 10.83
C LEU A 214 5.57 -1.92 10.49
N ASP A 215 4.91 -1.81 9.33
CA ASP A 215 4.22 -0.59 8.90
C ASP A 215 3.17 -0.14 9.92
N THR A 216 2.39 -1.09 10.43
CA THR A 216 1.29 -0.82 11.36
C THR A 216 1.79 -0.49 12.77
N ILE A 217 2.73 -1.28 13.29
CA ILE A 217 3.15 -1.20 14.70
C ILE A 217 4.17 -0.09 14.94
N VAL A 218 5.05 0.16 13.97
CA VAL A 218 6.19 1.07 14.16
C VAL A 218 6.06 2.31 13.29
N ILE A 219 5.93 2.14 11.97
CA ILE A 219 6.08 3.25 11.01
C ILE A 219 4.89 4.22 11.07
N SER A 220 3.66 3.72 11.18
CA SER A 220 2.44 4.55 11.21
C SER A 220 2.42 5.55 12.38
N PHE A 221 3.11 5.23 13.48
CA PHE A 221 3.24 6.13 14.65
C PHE A 221 4.49 7.01 14.58
N ALA A 222 5.62 6.46 14.12
CA ALA A 222 6.87 7.20 14.02
C ALA A 222 6.82 8.31 12.96
N PHE A 223 6.11 8.07 11.85
CA PHE A 223 6.06 8.99 10.72
C PHE A 223 5.49 10.38 11.06
N PRO A 224 4.30 10.51 11.66
CA PRO A 224 3.75 11.81 12.03
C PRO A 224 4.61 12.55 13.07
N GLU A 225 5.22 11.82 14.01
CA GLU A 225 6.07 12.39 15.06
C GLU A 225 7.36 12.98 14.50
N LEU A 226 8.10 12.19 13.70
CA LEU A 226 9.34 12.63 13.06
C LEU A 226 9.12 13.79 12.09
N SER A 227 8.04 13.74 11.30
CA SER A 227 7.69 14.80 10.35
C SER A 227 7.37 16.12 11.07
N LYS A 228 6.70 16.04 12.22
CA LYS A 228 6.40 17.22 13.05
C LYS A 228 7.68 17.84 13.63
N LEU A 229 8.56 17.03 14.22
CA LEU A 229 9.83 17.52 14.79
C LEU A 229 10.74 18.14 13.71
N ALA A 230 10.78 17.53 12.52
CA ALA A 230 11.50 18.08 11.38
C ALA A 230 10.92 19.44 10.93
N ALA A 231 9.59 19.56 10.86
CA ALA A 231 8.93 20.81 10.50
C ALA A 231 9.15 21.93 11.55
N GLU A 232 9.16 21.59 12.84
CA GLU A 232 9.44 22.50 13.95
C GLU A 232 10.93 22.85 14.11
N LYS A 233 11.82 22.26 13.29
CA LYS A 233 13.28 22.43 13.36
C LYS A 233 13.89 22.08 14.73
N LYS A 234 13.28 21.13 15.46
CA LYS A 234 13.77 20.64 16.75
C LYS A 234 14.82 19.53 16.55
N HIS A 235 16.02 19.93 16.18
CA HIS A 235 17.08 19.01 15.74
C HIS A 235 17.46 17.95 16.79
N GLU A 236 17.63 18.33 18.06
CA GLU A 236 18.04 17.37 19.11
C GLU A 236 16.93 16.34 19.40
N GLU A 237 15.70 16.81 19.60
CA GLU A 237 14.53 15.94 19.82
C GLU A 237 14.29 15.00 18.63
N PHE A 238 14.49 15.50 17.40
CA PHE A 238 14.39 14.69 16.18
C PHE A 238 15.37 13.52 16.22
N TRP A 239 16.65 13.76 16.50
CA TRP A 239 17.67 12.70 16.51
C TRP A 239 17.48 11.69 17.64
N ILE A 240 17.05 12.13 18.82
CA ILE A 240 16.71 11.22 19.93
C ILE A 240 15.55 10.31 19.52
N THR A 241 14.49 10.89 18.95
CA THR A 241 13.31 10.16 18.49
C THR A 241 13.67 9.20 17.34
N PHE A 242 14.50 9.65 16.40
CA PHE A 242 14.97 8.85 15.28
C PHE A 242 15.81 7.65 15.74
N LYS A 243 16.71 7.81 16.72
CA LYS A 243 17.48 6.68 17.28
C LYS A 243 16.57 5.65 17.96
N ARG A 244 15.54 6.10 18.68
CA ARG A 244 14.52 5.20 19.25
C ARG A 244 13.75 4.46 18.17
N PHE A 245 13.36 5.16 17.10
CA PHE A 245 12.72 4.56 15.94
C PHE A 245 13.61 3.52 15.26
N LEU A 246 14.90 3.82 15.06
CA LEU A 246 15.88 2.88 14.50
C LEU A 246 15.95 1.60 15.32
N LEU A 247 16.13 1.71 16.63
CA LEU A 247 16.24 0.54 17.52
C LEU A 247 14.94 -0.27 17.52
N LYS A 248 13.78 0.38 17.62
CA LYS A 248 12.47 -0.29 17.56
C LYS A 248 12.27 -1.02 16.24
N THR A 249 12.60 -0.38 15.12
CA THR A 249 12.46 -0.97 13.78
C THR A 249 13.38 -2.17 13.62
N PHE A 250 14.64 -2.07 14.05
CA PHE A 250 15.60 -3.16 14.01
C PHE A 250 15.13 -4.38 14.82
N LEU A 251 14.79 -4.17 16.10
CA LEU A 251 14.35 -5.24 16.99
C LEU A 251 13.04 -5.88 16.52
N MET A 252 12.06 -5.07 16.11
CA MET A 252 10.78 -5.58 15.61
C MET A 252 10.93 -6.32 14.28
N SER A 253 11.82 -5.87 13.38
CA SER A 253 12.05 -6.57 12.11
C SER A 253 12.65 -7.96 12.34
N ILE A 254 13.63 -8.07 13.24
CA ILE A 254 14.21 -9.38 13.61
C ILE A 254 13.16 -10.27 14.25
N PHE A 255 12.42 -9.75 15.23
CA PHE A 255 11.36 -10.49 15.91
C PHE A 255 10.30 -11.02 14.93
N LEU A 256 9.77 -10.15 14.07
CA LEU A 256 8.75 -10.53 13.08
C LEU A 256 9.28 -11.52 12.04
N CYS A 257 10.54 -11.40 11.61
CA CYS A 257 11.17 -12.38 10.72
C CYS A 257 11.31 -13.76 11.38
N ILE A 258 11.70 -13.83 12.67
CA ILE A 258 11.76 -15.08 13.43
C ILE A 258 10.36 -15.69 13.57
N CYS A 259 9.36 -14.88 13.93
CA CYS A 259 7.97 -15.35 14.01
C CYS A 259 7.47 -15.87 12.66
N CYS A 260 7.76 -15.16 11.57
CA CYS A 260 7.42 -15.59 10.21
C CYS A 260 8.07 -16.94 9.88
N TRP A 261 9.36 -17.08 10.15
CA TRP A 261 10.09 -18.34 9.95
C TRP A 261 9.47 -19.51 10.73
N LEU A 262 9.23 -19.34 12.03
CA LEU A 262 8.60 -20.36 12.88
C LEU A 262 7.19 -20.72 12.40
N SER A 263 6.39 -19.71 12.02
CA SER A 263 5.06 -19.95 11.46
C SER A 263 5.11 -20.70 10.13
N GLY A 264 6.12 -20.42 9.30
CA GLY A 264 6.36 -21.13 8.04
C GLY A 264 6.64 -22.60 8.27
N LEU A 265 7.46 -22.96 9.27
CA LEU A 265 7.71 -24.36 9.61
C LEU A 265 6.43 -25.11 9.98
N ILE A 266 5.57 -24.49 10.81
CA ILE A 266 4.29 -25.08 11.21
C ILE A 266 3.37 -25.27 10.00
N VAL A 267 3.25 -24.24 9.16
CA VAL A 267 2.36 -24.26 7.99
C VAL A 267 2.87 -25.25 6.93
N LEU A 268 4.18 -25.33 6.69
CA LEU A 268 4.77 -26.29 5.77
C LEU A 268 4.53 -27.74 6.21
N HIS A 269 4.74 -28.01 7.51
CA HIS A 269 4.44 -29.31 8.08
C HIS A 269 2.95 -29.67 7.93
N TRP A 270 2.06 -28.70 8.13
CA TRP A 270 0.61 -28.90 7.98
C TRP A 270 0.18 -29.11 6.52
N LEU A 271 0.79 -28.39 5.57
CA LEU A 271 0.50 -28.54 4.14
C LEU A 271 0.99 -29.88 3.57
N ASN A 272 2.09 -30.43 4.11
CA ASN A 272 2.66 -31.72 3.74
C ASN A 272 2.77 -31.94 2.22
N ASN A 273 3.34 -30.95 1.51
CA ASN A 273 3.45 -30.95 0.05
C ASN A 273 4.89 -30.72 -0.40
N GLN A 274 5.41 -31.70 -1.16
CA GLN A 274 6.81 -31.78 -1.59
C GLN A 274 7.31 -30.56 -2.38
N ILE A 275 6.42 -29.84 -3.07
CA ILE A 275 6.79 -28.64 -3.84
C ILE A 275 7.31 -27.56 -2.88
N TYR A 276 6.60 -27.33 -1.77
CA TYR A 276 7.01 -26.31 -0.81
C TYR A 276 8.27 -26.71 -0.04
N ASP A 277 8.44 -27.99 0.25
CA ASP A 277 9.66 -28.50 0.90
C ASP A 277 10.90 -28.30 0.01
N ARG A 278 10.79 -28.59 -1.30
CA ARG A 278 11.86 -28.34 -2.27
C ARG A 278 12.16 -26.86 -2.43
N SER A 279 11.14 -26.01 -2.34
CA SER A 279 11.26 -24.56 -2.44
C SER A 279 11.58 -23.86 -1.12
N TYR A 280 11.85 -24.60 -0.03
CA TYR A 280 12.08 -24.01 1.29
C TYR A 280 13.25 -23.01 1.32
N SER A 281 14.29 -23.23 0.52
CA SER A 281 15.40 -22.27 0.39
C SER A 281 14.92 -20.89 -0.08
N LEU A 282 13.92 -20.83 -0.96
CA LEU A 282 13.33 -19.56 -1.41
C LEU A 282 12.66 -18.82 -0.24
N PHE A 283 12.02 -19.54 0.68
CA PHE A 283 11.42 -18.94 1.85
C PHE A 283 12.46 -18.23 2.72
N ILE A 284 13.61 -18.88 2.96
CA ILE A 284 14.71 -18.29 3.74
C ILE A 284 15.27 -17.04 3.06
N PHE A 285 15.50 -17.08 1.74
CA PHE A 285 15.95 -15.90 0.99
C PHE A 285 14.93 -14.75 1.04
N LEU A 286 13.63 -15.06 0.97
CA LEU A 286 12.57 -14.05 1.06
C LEU A 286 12.48 -13.41 2.44
N ILE A 287 12.66 -14.18 3.52
CA ILE A 287 12.74 -13.62 4.88
C ILE A 287 13.95 -12.71 5.01
N PHE A 288 15.11 -13.15 4.52
CA PHE A 288 16.34 -12.36 4.57
C PHE A 288 16.23 -11.06 3.75
N SER A 289 15.71 -11.15 2.52
CA SER A 289 15.42 -9.99 1.67
C SER A 289 14.44 -9.03 2.37
N THR A 290 13.42 -9.57 3.04
CA THR A 290 12.45 -8.77 3.80
C THR A 290 13.10 -8.08 4.99
N LEU A 291 14.02 -8.72 5.70
CA LEU A 291 14.78 -8.09 6.76
C LEU A 291 15.56 -6.89 6.23
N ILE A 292 16.29 -7.06 5.12
CA ILE A 292 17.04 -5.97 4.48
C ILE A 292 16.10 -4.83 4.07
N TYR A 293 14.96 -5.16 3.44
CA TYR A 293 13.95 -4.19 3.05
C TYR A 293 13.43 -3.41 4.26
N CYS A 294 13.05 -4.08 5.34
CA CYS A 294 12.58 -3.44 6.57
C CYS A 294 13.63 -2.50 7.18
N LEU A 295 14.91 -2.88 7.16
CA LEU A 295 16.00 -2.01 7.61
C LEU A 295 16.21 -0.80 6.69
N SER A 296 15.97 -0.95 5.38
CA SER A 296 16.03 0.15 4.42
C SER A 296 14.96 1.23 4.66
N LEU A 297 13.86 0.89 5.35
CA LEU A 297 12.81 1.85 5.72
C LEU A 297 13.30 2.89 6.73
N ILE A 298 14.35 2.60 7.51
CA ILE A 298 14.91 3.50 8.52
C ILE A 298 15.44 4.79 7.87
N PRO A 299 16.44 4.73 6.96
CA PRO A 299 16.92 5.93 6.27
C PRO A 299 15.84 6.55 5.37
N HIS A 300 14.99 5.72 4.75
CA HIS A 300 13.89 6.22 3.91
C HIS A 300 12.96 7.15 4.70
N LEU A 301 12.50 6.73 5.88
CA LEU A 301 11.60 7.54 6.71
C LEU A 301 12.26 8.82 7.23
N GLY A 302 13.55 8.75 7.58
CA GLY A 302 14.34 9.91 7.99
C GLY A 302 14.43 10.97 6.87
N LEU A 303 14.83 10.55 5.67
CA LEU A 303 14.89 11.43 4.50
C LEU A 303 13.52 12.01 4.14
N TYR A 304 12.48 11.18 4.22
CA TYR A 304 11.12 11.61 3.92
C TYR A 304 10.62 12.66 4.92
N ALA A 305 10.90 12.49 6.22
CA ALA A 305 10.55 13.46 7.25
C ALA A 305 11.29 14.79 7.05
N LEU A 306 12.54 14.75 6.59
CA LEU A 306 13.37 15.91 6.28
C LEU A 306 13.07 16.56 4.92
N ARG A 307 12.13 16.00 4.13
CA ARG A 307 11.77 16.45 2.77
C ARG A 307 12.90 16.31 1.74
N GLU A 308 13.82 15.38 1.96
CA GLU A 308 14.90 15.04 1.03
C GLU A 308 14.43 14.06 -0.07
N ASP A 309 13.32 14.42 -0.73
CA ASP A 309 12.60 13.53 -1.66
C ASP A 309 13.50 13.10 -2.84
N THR A 310 14.40 13.98 -3.30
CA THR A 310 15.35 13.71 -4.41
C THR A 310 16.24 12.50 -4.15
N VAL A 311 16.69 12.31 -2.91
CA VAL A 311 17.57 11.19 -2.55
C VAL A 311 16.81 9.87 -2.58
N ILE A 312 15.56 9.88 -2.12
CA ILE A 312 14.66 8.71 -2.14
C ILE A 312 14.41 8.25 -3.58
N ILE A 313 14.14 9.21 -4.48
CA ILE A 313 13.86 8.90 -5.89
C ILE A 313 15.09 8.28 -6.55
N LYS A 314 16.27 8.87 -6.34
CA LYS A 314 17.52 8.35 -6.89
C LYS A 314 17.81 6.94 -6.40
N SER A 315 17.66 6.67 -5.10
CA SER A 315 17.93 5.34 -4.56
C SER A 315 16.99 4.28 -5.15
N GLN A 316 15.69 4.55 -5.21
CA GLN A 316 14.71 3.59 -5.74
C GLN A 316 14.86 3.34 -7.24
N VAL A 317 15.16 4.37 -8.03
CA VAL A 317 15.42 4.22 -9.47
C VAL A 317 16.72 3.44 -9.72
N VAL A 318 17.79 3.75 -8.99
CA VAL A 318 19.06 2.99 -9.09
C VAL A 318 18.84 1.53 -8.69
N SER A 319 18.09 1.25 -7.62
CA SER A 319 17.75 -0.12 -7.23
C SER A 319 17.02 -0.88 -8.33
N LEU A 320 16.08 -0.26 -9.03
CA LEU A 320 15.40 -0.89 -10.16
C LEU A 320 16.37 -1.19 -11.31
N ILE A 321 17.25 -0.24 -11.66
CA ILE A 321 18.23 -0.43 -12.74
C ILE A 321 19.17 -1.59 -12.42
N VAL A 322 19.71 -1.62 -11.20
CA VAL A 322 20.59 -2.71 -10.73
C VAL A 322 19.84 -4.05 -10.76
N PHE A 323 18.59 -4.07 -10.32
CA PHE A 323 17.76 -5.27 -10.34
C PHE A 323 17.51 -5.80 -11.76
N ILE A 324 17.12 -4.93 -12.70
CA ILE A 324 16.92 -5.32 -14.10
C ILE A 324 18.23 -5.86 -14.69
N GLY A 325 19.36 -5.19 -14.42
CA GLY A 325 20.67 -5.64 -14.87
C GLY A 325 21.13 -6.97 -14.27
N ALA A 326 20.54 -7.42 -13.16
CA ALA A 326 20.83 -8.73 -12.56
C ALA A 326 19.93 -9.85 -13.09
N ILE A 327 18.79 -9.52 -13.72
CA ILE A 327 17.84 -10.49 -14.30
C ILE A 327 18.19 -10.83 -15.75
N ILE A 328 18.74 -9.88 -16.50
CA ILE A 328 19.17 -10.04 -17.90
C ILE A 328 20.47 -10.84 -17.96
#